data_AF-A0A3L7NM22-F1
#
_entry.id   AF-A0A3L7NM22-F1
#
_cell.length_a   1.000
_cell.length_b   1.000
_cell.length_c   1.000
_cell.angle_alpha   90.00
_cell.angle_beta   90.00
_cell.angle_gamma   90.00
#
_symmetry.space_group_name_H-M   'P 1'
#
loop_
_entity.id
_entity.type
_entity.pdbx_description
1 polymer ?
#
loop_
_entity_poly.entity_id
_entity_poly.type
_entity_poly.pdbx_seq_one_letter_code
_entity_poly.pdbx_strand_id
1 'polypeptide(L)'
;MLAALFVAIDPLLVRYSVLPMTEVPCAAVLLAAIVLLRRAVDSETASTISLRVASGMLFGIGALMRPVVLISCAFVCGYAVMTTLTNKATGKSYVRLVLHALLPAVAAGLVLMPWVIRNAVHFQAFVPATTHGGYTLALGNNADFYRDVISGQDVFPWDGSALDVWQQRMIAQSKQDGVRQDDERALDAWYYEKATAAIKADPLSFLKATCLRLRRFWAITTAESTGPRWVSSGTSVWYALLWLGLLMERFGAWRLRKTVGGIRVVDLWLVVLSFMLMHSVYWTDARMRAPLMPVLVVLSLCGWQYAVVAVLRFGRKHERSLT
;
A
#
# COMPACT_ATOMS: atom_id res chain seq x y z
N MET A 1 -13.32 -18.47 -1.97
CA MET A 1 -14.55 -18.25 -1.18
C MET A 1 -14.24 -17.65 0.19
N LEU A 2 -13.43 -18.29 1.05
CA LEU A 2 -13.05 -17.73 2.35
C LEU A 2 -12.45 -16.30 2.28
N ALA A 3 -11.54 -16.05 1.34
CA ALA A 3 -10.96 -14.71 1.16
C ALA A 3 -12.03 -13.64 0.86
N ALA A 4 -13.02 -13.95 0.01
CA ALA A 4 -14.10 -13.03 -0.31
C ALA A 4 -14.97 -12.73 0.91
N LEU A 5 -15.29 -13.75 1.72
CA LEU A 5 -16.04 -13.57 2.96
C LEU A 5 -15.27 -12.67 3.93
N PHE A 6 -13.96 -12.92 4.12
CA PHE A 6 -13.14 -12.13 5.03
C PHE A 6 -13.03 -10.67 4.59
N VAL A 7 -12.88 -10.43 3.28
CA VAL A 7 -12.89 -9.07 2.71
C VAL A 7 -14.22 -8.38 2.92
N ALA A 8 -15.35 -9.09 2.74
CA ALA A 8 -16.68 -8.51 2.88
C ALA A 8 -17.03 -8.08 4.31
N ILE A 9 -16.47 -8.74 5.32
CA ILE A 9 -16.70 -8.42 6.74
C ILE A 9 -15.55 -7.65 7.38
N ASP A 10 -14.52 -7.27 6.61
CA ASP A 10 -13.37 -6.54 7.14
C ASP A 10 -13.81 -5.19 7.73
N PRO A 11 -13.52 -4.89 9.01
CA PRO A 11 -14.01 -3.69 9.68
C PRO A 11 -13.62 -2.38 8.98
N LEU A 12 -12.45 -2.34 8.32
CA LEU A 12 -12.00 -1.13 7.62
C LEU A 12 -12.78 -0.92 6.33
N LEU A 13 -12.90 -1.97 5.52
CA LEU A 13 -13.61 -1.91 4.25
C LEU A 13 -15.10 -1.64 4.49
N VAL A 14 -15.70 -2.25 5.52
CA VAL A 14 -17.08 -1.95 5.92
C VAL A 14 -17.23 -0.48 6.31
N ARG A 15 -16.34 0.07 7.15
CA ARG A 15 -16.36 1.50 7.53
C ARG A 15 -16.25 2.43 6.31
N TYR A 16 -15.35 2.14 5.37
CA TYR A 16 -15.16 3.01 4.19
C TYR A 16 -16.18 2.75 3.07
N SER A 17 -16.94 1.66 3.11
CA SER A 17 -17.98 1.37 2.09
C SER A 17 -19.19 2.30 2.17
N VAL A 18 -19.47 2.86 3.35
CA VAL A 18 -20.59 3.79 3.59
C VAL A 18 -20.19 5.26 3.41
N LEU A 19 -18.90 5.53 3.15
CA LEU A 19 -18.38 6.88 2.96
C LEU A 19 -18.09 7.12 1.47
N PRO A 20 -18.29 8.33 0.94
CA PRO A 20 -17.98 8.68 -0.44
C PRO A 20 -16.47 8.84 -0.62
N MET A 21 -15.72 7.73 -0.56
CA MET A 21 -14.27 7.72 -0.54
C MET A 21 -13.69 6.70 -1.54
N THR A 22 -12.40 6.86 -1.88
CA THR A 22 -11.76 6.09 -2.96
C THR A 22 -11.15 4.76 -2.50
N GLU A 23 -11.17 4.42 -1.21
CA GLU A 23 -10.43 3.26 -0.68
C GLU A 23 -10.99 1.94 -1.19
N VAL A 24 -12.31 1.74 -1.08
CA VAL A 24 -13.00 0.51 -1.50
C VAL A 24 -12.92 0.29 -3.02
N PRO A 25 -13.25 1.28 -3.88
CA PRO A 25 -13.08 1.10 -5.32
C PRO A 25 -11.62 0.88 -5.71
N CYS A 26 -10.67 1.58 -5.06
CA CYS A 26 -9.24 1.35 -5.27
C CYS A 26 -8.83 -0.08 -4.86
N ALA A 27 -9.37 -0.61 -3.75
CA ALA A 27 -9.11 -1.99 -3.32
C ALA A 27 -9.56 -3.01 -4.36
N ALA A 28 -10.76 -2.82 -4.91
CA ALA A 28 -11.34 -3.68 -5.94
C ALA A 28 -10.52 -3.66 -7.23
N VAL A 29 -10.18 -2.45 -7.72
CA VAL A 29 -9.37 -2.26 -8.94
C VAL A 29 -7.96 -2.84 -8.77
N LEU A 30 -7.31 -2.59 -7.63
CA LEU A 30 -5.98 -3.13 -7.33
C LEU A 30 -6.00 -4.66 -7.29
N LEU A 31 -6.99 -5.27 -6.62
CA LEU A 31 -7.13 -6.71 -6.56
C LEU A 31 -7.36 -7.31 -7.95
N ALA A 32 -8.25 -6.70 -8.74
CA ALA A 32 -8.52 -7.14 -10.11
C ALA A 32 -7.26 -7.05 -10.99
N ALA A 33 -6.48 -5.97 -10.89
CA ALA A 33 -5.21 -5.80 -11.60
C ALA A 33 -4.24 -6.95 -11.28
N ILE A 34 -4.09 -7.30 -10.00
CA ILE A 34 -3.22 -8.39 -9.53
C ILE A 34 -3.72 -9.75 -10.03
N VAL A 35 -5.03 -10.01 -9.95
CA VAL A 35 -5.62 -11.28 -10.42
C VAL A 35 -5.39 -11.46 -11.92
N LEU A 36 -5.63 -10.44 -12.73
CA LEU A 36 -5.37 -10.52 -14.17
C LEU A 36 -3.89 -10.71 -14.48
N LEU A 37 -3.00 -10.04 -13.74
CA LEU A 37 -1.56 -10.21 -13.91
C LEU A 37 -1.11 -11.64 -13.63
N ARG A 38 -1.58 -12.22 -12.51
CA ARG A 38 -1.27 -13.61 -12.14
C ARG A 38 -1.78 -14.60 -13.17
N ARG A 39 -3.04 -14.44 -13.62
CA ARG A 39 -3.60 -15.27 -14.70
C ARG A 39 -2.78 -15.19 -15.98
N ALA A 40 -2.22 -14.02 -16.29
CA ALA A 40 -1.36 -13.86 -17.46
C ALA A 40 0.02 -14.52 -17.29
N VAL A 41 0.54 -14.61 -16.06
CA VAL A 41 1.81 -15.30 -15.78
C VAL A 41 1.62 -16.81 -15.80
N ASP A 42 0.48 -17.31 -15.32
CA ASP A 42 0.20 -18.75 -15.22
C ASP A 42 -0.36 -19.35 -16.54
N SER A 43 -0.75 -18.53 -17.52
CA SER A 43 -1.29 -19.00 -18.80
C SER A 43 -0.24 -19.10 -19.91
N GLU A 44 -0.19 -20.25 -20.58
CA GLU A 44 0.65 -20.50 -21.76
C GLU A 44 0.00 -20.08 -23.10
N THR A 45 -1.17 -19.44 -23.07
CA THR A 45 -1.95 -19.12 -24.28
C THR A 45 -1.71 -17.72 -24.84
N ALA A 46 -2.15 -17.47 -26.08
CA ALA A 46 -2.10 -16.14 -26.72
C ALA A 46 -2.89 -15.05 -25.97
N SER A 47 -3.87 -15.42 -25.12
CA SER A 47 -4.67 -14.47 -24.33
C SER A 47 -3.86 -13.73 -23.23
N THR A 48 -2.62 -14.16 -23.01
CA THR A 48 -1.69 -13.59 -22.04
C THR A 48 -1.33 -12.12 -22.30
N ILE A 49 -1.31 -11.66 -23.55
CA ILE A 49 -1.06 -10.24 -23.86
C ILE A 49 -2.23 -9.38 -23.40
N SER A 50 -3.47 -9.75 -23.78
CA SER A 50 -4.68 -9.02 -23.41
C SER A 50 -4.85 -8.92 -21.89
N LEU A 51 -4.55 -10.00 -21.15
CA LEU A 51 -4.61 -10.00 -19.69
C LEU A 51 -3.57 -9.05 -19.06
N ARG A 52 -2.35 -8.97 -19.61
CA ARG A 52 -1.31 -8.03 -19.14
C ARG A 52 -1.68 -6.58 -19.43
N VAL A 53 -2.22 -6.30 -20.61
CA VAL A 53 -2.72 -4.96 -20.95
C VAL A 53 -3.87 -4.58 -20.02
N ALA A 54 -4.88 -5.45 -19.85
CA ALA A 54 -6.01 -5.21 -18.97
C ALA A 54 -5.57 -5.00 -17.51
N SER A 55 -4.62 -5.81 -17.02
CA SER A 55 -4.00 -5.61 -15.70
C SER A 55 -3.34 -4.24 -15.58
N GLY A 56 -2.53 -3.85 -16.57
CA GLY A 56 -1.89 -2.54 -16.63
C GLY A 56 -2.88 -1.38 -16.66
N MET A 57 -3.95 -1.50 -17.46
CA MET A 57 -5.01 -0.49 -17.49
C MET A 57 -5.66 -0.33 -16.11
N LEU A 58 -5.93 -1.44 -15.40
CA LEU A 58 -6.47 -1.39 -14.04
C LEU A 58 -5.47 -0.77 -13.04
N PHE A 59 -4.17 -1.06 -13.15
CA PHE A 59 -3.15 -0.35 -12.37
C PHE A 59 -3.17 1.16 -12.65
N GLY A 60 -3.31 1.57 -13.92
CA GLY A 60 -3.44 2.97 -14.31
C GLY A 60 -4.69 3.64 -13.74
N ILE A 61 -5.85 2.97 -13.81
CA ILE A 61 -7.10 3.45 -13.20
C ILE A 61 -6.93 3.57 -11.69
N GLY A 62 -6.33 2.57 -11.04
CA GLY A 62 -6.04 2.62 -9.61
C GLY A 62 -5.08 3.76 -9.24
N ALA A 63 -4.13 4.09 -10.13
CA ALA A 63 -3.22 5.22 -9.93
C ALA A 63 -3.92 6.58 -10.05
N LEU A 64 -4.95 6.72 -10.89
CA LEU A 64 -5.83 7.90 -10.93
C LEU A 64 -6.61 8.06 -9.62
N MET A 65 -6.98 6.96 -8.96
CA MET A 65 -7.63 7.01 -7.64
C MET A 65 -6.63 7.31 -6.52
N ARG A 66 -5.48 6.63 -6.54
CA ARG A 66 -4.43 6.72 -5.52
C ARG A 66 -3.05 6.50 -6.15
N PRO A 67 -2.16 7.51 -6.17
CA PRO A 67 -0.87 7.43 -6.87
C PRO A 67 0.03 6.26 -6.46
N VAL A 68 -0.08 5.79 -5.22
CA VAL A 68 0.69 4.64 -4.70
C VAL A 68 0.48 3.35 -5.51
N VAL A 69 -0.67 3.19 -6.18
CA VAL A 69 -0.94 2.02 -7.03
C VAL A 69 0.01 1.95 -8.23
N LEU A 70 0.47 3.10 -8.75
CA LEU A 70 1.48 3.14 -9.81
C LEU A 70 2.82 2.60 -9.30
N ILE A 71 3.19 2.93 -8.06
CA ILE A 71 4.40 2.42 -7.41
C ILE A 71 4.29 0.90 -7.24
N SER A 72 3.12 0.40 -6.85
CA SER A 72 2.86 -1.05 -6.80
C SER A 72 3.04 -1.72 -8.16
N CYS A 73 2.54 -1.10 -9.24
CA CYS A 73 2.72 -1.60 -10.60
C CYS A 73 4.22 -1.67 -10.97
N ALA A 74 4.98 -0.62 -10.67
CA ALA A 74 6.41 -0.56 -10.92
C ALA A 74 7.19 -1.63 -10.15
N PHE A 75 6.84 -1.89 -8.88
CA PHE A 75 7.48 -2.92 -8.06
C PHE A 75 7.24 -4.32 -8.63
N VAL A 76 6.00 -4.64 -9.00
CA VAL A 76 5.65 -5.96 -9.53
C VAL A 76 6.23 -6.18 -10.93
N CYS A 77 6.15 -5.19 -11.82
CA CYS A 77 6.76 -5.28 -13.16
C CYS A 77 8.29 -5.33 -13.07
N GLY A 78 8.91 -4.53 -12.21
CA GLY A 78 10.35 -4.56 -11.96
C GLY A 78 10.82 -5.92 -11.46
N TYR A 79 10.07 -6.56 -10.55
CA TYR A 79 10.34 -7.92 -10.12
C TYR A 79 10.17 -8.95 -11.26
N ALA A 80 9.14 -8.81 -12.09
CA ALA A 80 8.93 -9.68 -13.26
C ALA A 80 10.08 -9.55 -14.28
N VAL A 81 10.57 -8.33 -14.52
CA VAL A 81 11.76 -8.08 -15.36
C VAL A 81 13.01 -8.68 -14.72
N MET A 82 13.27 -8.41 -13.44
CA MET A 82 14.43 -8.94 -12.72
C MET A 82 14.48 -10.47 -12.73
N THR A 83 13.35 -11.13 -12.48
CA THR A 83 13.26 -12.60 -12.51
C THR A 83 13.46 -13.17 -13.92
N THR A 84 13.00 -12.45 -14.95
CA THR A 84 13.25 -12.81 -16.35
C THR A 84 14.74 -12.71 -16.69
N LEU A 85 15.39 -11.60 -16.31
CA LEU A 85 16.81 -11.34 -16.61
C LEU A 85 17.77 -12.28 -15.87
N THR A 86 17.43 -12.68 -14.64
CA THR A 86 18.28 -13.55 -13.81
C THR A 86 18.11 -15.04 -14.12
N ASN A 87 17.04 -15.41 -14.81
CA ASN A 87 16.78 -16.80 -15.18
C ASN A 87 17.60 -17.21 -16.42
N LYS A 88 18.76 -17.83 -16.18
CA LYS A 88 19.72 -18.30 -17.20
C LYS A 88 19.12 -19.28 -18.23
N ALA A 89 17.94 -19.85 -17.98
CA ALA A 89 17.26 -20.77 -18.89
C ALA A 89 16.51 -20.09 -20.05
N THR A 90 16.46 -18.75 -20.11
CA THR A 90 15.56 -18.00 -21.03
C THR A 90 16.06 -17.83 -22.48
N GLY A 91 17.28 -18.29 -22.80
CA GLY A 91 17.79 -18.38 -24.17
C GLY A 91 17.64 -17.10 -25.02
N LYS A 92 17.47 -17.24 -26.34
CA LYS A 92 17.37 -16.12 -27.30
C LYS A 92 16.07 -15.29 -27.20
N SER A 93 15.11 -15.67 -26.34
CA SER A 93 13.79 -15.01 -26.25
C SER A 93 13.62 -14.08 -25.04
N TYR A 94 14.71 -13.76 -24.31
CA TYR A 94 14.64 -12.93 -23.10
C TYR A 94 14.08 -11.52 -23.38
N VAL A 95 14.38 -10.90 -24.53
CA VAL A 95 13.86 -9.59 -24.91
C VAL A 95 12.33 -9.60 -24.96
N ARG A 96 11.74 -10.63 -25.60
CA ARG A 96 10.29 -10.79 -25.68
C ARG A 96 9.66 -10.93 -24.29
N LEU A 97 10.31 -11.68 -23.40
CA LEU A 97 9.85 -11.87 -22.03
C LEU A 97 9.93 -10.58 -21.20
N VAL A 98 10.98 -9.78 -21.38
CA VAL A 98 11.12 -8.46 -20.75
C VAL A 98 10.05 -7.50 -21.27
N LEU A 99 9.82 -7.42 -22.59
CA LEU A 99 8.75 -6.60 -23.16
C LEU A 99 7.37 -7.00 -22.63
N HIS A 100 7.13 -8.30 -22.53
CA HIS A 100 5.95 -8.87 -21.91
C HIS A 100 5.80 -8.47 -20.43
N ALA A 101 6.88 -8.50 -19.65
CA ALA A 101 6.89 -8.08 -18.24
C ALA A 101 6.67 -6.56 -18.06
N LEU A 102 7.07 -5.74 -19.04
CA LEU A 102 6.88 -4.29 -19.05
C LEU A 102 5.50 -3.86 -19.56
N LEU A 103 4.77 -4.73 -20.27
CA LEU A 103 3.50 -4.39 -20.89
C LEU A 103 2.44 -3.82 -19.92
N PRO A 104 2.27 -4.36 -18.69
CA PRO A 104 1.35 -3.74 -17.72
C PRO A 104 1.77 -2.32 -17.33
N ALA A 105 3.08 -2.06 -17.15
CA ALA A 105 3.58 -0.73 -16.81
C ALA A 105 3.34 0.27 -17.96
N VAL A 106 3.54 -0.15 -19.21
CA VAL A 106 3.23 0.67 -20.39
C VAL A 106 1.74 0.99 -20.45
N ALA A 107 0.88 -0.01 -20.30
CA ALA A 107 -0.57 0.19 -20.31
C ALA A 107 -1.06 1.08 -19.14
N ALA A 108 -0.48 0.94 -17.95
CA ALA A 108 -0.75 1.82 -16.81
C ALA A 108 -0.35 3.27 -17.11
N GLY A 109 0.84 3.46 -17.71
CA GLY A 109 1.32 4.77 -18.16
C GLY A 109 0.37 5.41 -19.17
N LEU A 110 -0.09 4.65 -20.18
CA LEU A 110 -1.03 5.13 -21.19
C LEU A 110 -2.37 5.58 -20.60
N VAL A 111 -2.90 4.87 -19.60
CA VAL A 111 -4.12 5.29 -18.89
C VAL A 111 -3.92 6.58 -18.10
N LEU A 112 -2.72 6.79 -17.54
CA LEU A 112 -2.38 8.02 -16.82
C LEU A 112 -2.10 9.21 -17.75
N MET A 113 -1.68 8.96 -18.99
CA MET A 113 -1.22 10.01 -19.92
C MET A 113 -2.18 11.19 -20.07
N PRO A 114 -3.52 11.03 -20.19
CA PRO A 114 -4.43 12.16 -20.30
C PRO A 114 -4.31 13.13 -19.11
N TRP A 115 -4.16 12.60 -17.89
CA TRP A 115 -3.96 13.40 -16.68
C TRP A 115 -2.60 14.08 -16.68
N VAL A 116 -1.54 13.34 -17.04
CA VAL A 116 -0.17 13.90 -17.12
C VAL A 116 -0.09 15.01 -18.17
N ILE A 117 -0.71 14.84 -19.34
CA ILE A 117 -0.75 15.84 -20.40
C ILE A 117 -1.53 17.07 -19.93
N ARG A 118 -2.71 16.87 -19.31
CA ARG A 118 -3.48 17.99 -18.71
C ARG A 118 -2.60 18.76 -17.74
N ASN A 119 -1.88 18.08 -16.85
CA ASN A 119 -1.01 18.72 -15.87
C ASN A 119 0.16 19.44 -16.55
N ALA A 120 0.79 18.83 -17.56
CA ALA A 120 1.87 19.45 -18.30
C ALA A 120 1.43 20.73 -19.02
N VAL A 121 0.24 20.73 -19.63
CA VAL A 121 -0.32 21.92 -20.31
C VAL A 121 -0.74 22.98 -19.30
N HIS A 122 -1.45 22.60 -18.23
CA HIS A 122 -1.97 23.56 -17.27
C HIS A 122 -0.87 24.18 -16.41
N PHE A 123 0.06 23.34 -15.93
CA PHE A 123 1.09 23.75 -14.99
C PHE A 123 2.44 24.05 -15.63
N GLN A 124 2.60 23.80 -16.94
CA GLN A 124 3.88 23.92 -17.64
C GLN A 124 5.01 23.10 -16.98
N ALA A 125 4.68 21.93 -16.43
CA ALA A 125 5.65 20.99 -15.86
C ALA A 125 5.15 19.56 -15.79
N PHE A 126 6.12 18.64 -15.68
CA PHE A 126 5.84 17.22 -15.52
C PHE A 126 5.36 16.89 -14.10
N VAL A 127 4.04 16.86 -13.91
CA VAL A 127 3.38 16.42 -12.66
C VAL A 127 2.58 15.14 -12.94
N PRO A 128 3.17 13.94 -12.76
CA PRO A 128 2.55 12.70 -13.20
C PRO A 128 1.36 12.25 -12.33
N ALA A 129 1.23 12.79 -11.12
CA ALA A 129 0.22 12.38 -10.15
C ALA A 129 -0.51 13.56 -9.50
N THR A 130 0.06 14.19 -8.48
CA THR A 130 -0.64 15.20 -7.67
C THR A 130 0.29 16.34 -7.25
N THR A 131 -0.29 17.52 -7.07
CA THR A 131 0.29 18.75 -6.49
C THR A 131 0.00 18.86 -4.98
N HIS A 132 -0.30 17.75 -4.30
CA HIS A 132 -0.53 17.69 -2.85
C HIS A 132 0.55 16.90 -2.08
N GLY A 133 1.63 16.51 -2.75
CA GLY A 133 2.70 15.71 -2.15
C GLY A 133 3.40 16.48 -1.03
N GLY A 134 3.75 17.74 -1.27
CA GLY A 134 4.42 18.62 -0.33
C GLY A 134 3.57 18.85 0.91
N TYR A 135 2.29 19.16 0.74
CA TYR A 135 1.36 19.31 1.87
C TYR A 135 1.29 18.04 2.71
N THR A 136 1.13 16.88 2.07
CA THR A 136 1.04 15.58 2.76
C THR A 136 2.35 15.22 3.47
N LEU A 137 3.49 15.63 2.91
CA LEU A 137 4.79 15.46 3.54
C LEU A 137 4.93 16.38 4.76
N ALA A 138 4.59 17.67 4.63
CA ALA A 138 4.65 18.65 5.71
C ALA A 138 3.71 18.30 6.87
N LEU A 139 2.52 17.77 6.56
CA LEU A 139 1.53 17.33 7.55
C LEU A 139 2.13 16.33 8.55
N GLY A 140 2.93 15.37 8.08
CA GLY A 140 3.61 14.41 8.95
C GLY A 140 4.97 14.87 9.46
N ASN A 141 5.55 15.91 8.87
CA ASN A 141 6.94 16.29 9.11
C ASN A 141 7.02 17.80 9.34
N ASN A 142 6.62 18.22 10.53
CA ASN A 142 6.69 19.61 10.98
C ASN A 142 6.95 19.66 12.50
N ALA A 143 7.38 20.82 12.98
CA ALA A 143 7.75 21.00 14.38
C ALA A 143 6.57 20.80 15.35
N ASP A 144 5.35 21.20 14.98
CA ASP A 144 4.17 21.02 15.82
C ASP A 144 3.82 19.53 15.95
N PHE A 145 3.80 18.77 14.85
CA PHE A 145 3.60 17.32 14.89
C PHE A 145 4.68 16.60 15.71
N TYR A 146 5.95 17.00 15.59
CA TYR A 146 7.03 16.41 16.40
C TYR A 146 6.89 16.74 17.89
N ARG A 147 6.50 17.96 18.23
CA ARG A 147 6.23 18.36 19.61
C ARG A 147 5.04 17.59 20.18
N ASP A 148 3.92 17.60 19.48
CA ASP A 148 2.63 17.15 20.02
C ASP A 148 2.55 15.62 20.04
N VAL A 149 2.89 14.96 18.93
CA VAL A 149 2.67 13.52 18.73
C VAL A 149 3.90 12.66 19.01
N ILE A 150 5.11 13.16 18.75
CA ILE A 150 6.34 12.38 18.94
C ILE A 150 6.94 12.57 20.33
N SER A 151 6.95 13.81 20.82
CA SER A 151 7.56 14.18 22.10
C SER A 151 6.52 14.40 23.20
N GLY A 152 5.29 14.76 22.81
CA GLY A 152 4.18 15.08 23.71
C GLY A 152 3.43 13.84 24.20
N GLN A 153 2.35 14.10 24.94
CA GLN A 153 1.45 13.07 25.47
C GLN A 153 0.28 12.76 24.52
N ASP A 154 0.20 13.42 23.35
CA ASP A 154 -0.96 13.31 22.48
C ASP A 154 -1.07 11.94 21.80
N VAL A 155 -2.31 11.45 21.73
CA VAL A 155 -2.64 10.16 21.15
C VAL A 155 -2.79 10.33 19.64
N PHE A 156 -1.90 9.72 18.86
CA PHE A 156 -2.08 9.59 17.41
C PHE A 156 -3.46 8.96 17.06
N PRO A 157 -4.28 9.54 16.16
CA PRO A 157 -3.96 10.55 15.14
C PRO A 157 -3.78 11.95 15.73
N TRP A 158 -3.04 12.82 15.06
CA TRP A 158 -2.81 14.19 15.54
C TRP A 158 -4.16 14.87 15.81
N ASP A 159 -4.30 15.48 16.99
CA ASP A 159 -5.55 16.07 17.45
C ASP A 159 -6.12 17.05 16.42
N GLY A 160 -7.44 16.97 16.18
CA GLY A 160 -8.09 17.76 15.13
C GLY A 160 -7.95 19.27 15.34
N SER A 161 -8.04 19.73 16.58
CA SER A 161 -7.91 21.17 16.88
C SER A 161 -6.47 21.66 16.72
N ALA A 162 -5.48 20.86 17.14
CA ALA A 162 -4.07 21.18 16.92
C ALA A 162 -3.70 21.18 15.43
N LEU A 163 -4.24 20.22 14.67
CA LEU A 163 -4.10 20.14 13.23
C LEU A 163 -4.70 21.38 12.53
N ASP A 164 -5.93 21.77 12.89
CA ASP A 164 -6.60 22.94 12.31
C ASP A 164 -5.79 24.22 12.56
N VAL A 165 -5.26 24.40 13.78
CA VAL A 165 -4.39 25.53 14.13
C VAL A 165 -3.12 25.53 13.29
N TRP A 166 -2.49 24.38 13.10
CA TRP A 166 -1.32 24.26 12.23
C TRP A 166 -1.66 24.60 10.78
N GLN A 167 -2.76 24.07 10.23
CA GLN A 167 -3.18 24.34 8.85
C GLN A 167 -3.42 25.84 8.62
N GLN A 168 -4.15 26.50 9.51
CA GLN A 168 -4.41 27.94 9.44
C GLN A 168 -3.11 28.74 9.48
N ARG A 169 -2.16 28.34 10.35
CA ARG A 169 -0.84 28.98 10.43
C ARG A 169 -0.04 28.81 9.14
N MET A 170 -0.03 27.61 8.55
CA MET A 170 0.69 27.35 7.30
C MET A 170 0.10 28.16 6.14
N ILE A 171 -1.23 28.29 6.07
CA ILE A 171 -1.90 29.14 5.07
C ILE A 171 -1.48 30.60 5.27
N ALA A 172 -1.49 31.11 6.50
CA ALA A 172 -1.07 32.48 6.79
C ALA A 172 0.41 32.72 6.44
N GLN A 173 1.29 31.77 6.78
CA GLN A 173 2.72 31.85 6.48
C GLN A 173 3.00 31.81 4.98
N SER A 174 2.33 30.94 4.22
CA SER A 174 2.52 30.89 2.77
C SER A 174 2.15 32.21 2.10
N LYS A 175 1.10 32.90 2.59
CA LYS A 175 0.74 34.25 2.13
C LYS A 175 1.79 35.30 2.49
N GLN A 176 2.35 35.22 3.71
CA GLN A 176 3.42 36.12 4.17
C GLN A 176 4.70 35.93 3.37
N ASP A 177 5.04 34.68 3.03
CA ASP A 177 6.17 34.30 2.19
C ASP A 177 5.94 34.64 0.70
N GLY A 178 4.80 35.29 0.35
CA GLY A 178 4.48 35.73 -1.00
C GLY A 178 3.99 34.63 -1.94
N VAL A 179 3.64 33.45 -1.41
CA VAL A 179 3.14 32.33 -2.20
C VAL A 179 1.70 32.57 -2.61
N ARG A 180 1.49 32.67 -3.92
CA ARG A 180 0.19 32.76 -4.55
C ARG A 180 -0.65 31.51 -4.26
N GLN A 181 -1.82 31.69 -3.66
CA GLN A 181 -2.70 30.59 -3.25
C GLN A 181 -3.42 29.93 -4.43
N ASP A 182 -3.52 30.65 -5.56
CA ASP A 182 -4.04 30.14 -6.83
C ASP A 182 -2.99 29.37 -7.63
N ASP A 183 -1.71 29.44 -7.23
CA ASP A 183 -0.62 28.66 -7.81
C ASP A 183 -0.38 27.39 -6.98
N GLU A 184 -1.12 26.33 -7.31
CA GLU A 184 -1.01 25.03 -6.63
C GLU A 184 0.43 24.49 -6.61
N ARG A 185 1.23 24.77 -7.64
CA ARG A 185 2.60 24.26 -7.73
C ARG A 185 3.56 25.02 -6.84
N ALA A 186 3.46 26.35 -6.83
CA ALA A 186 4.24 27.16 -5.91
C ALA A 186 3.91 26.79 -4.46
N LEU A 187 2.64 26.54 -4.16
CA LEU A 187 2.19 26.11 -2.85
C LEU A 187 2.73 24.71 -2.48
N ASP A 188 2.66 23.74 -3.38
CA ASP A 188 3.20 22.39 -3.15
C ASP A 188 4.71 22.41 -2.92
N ALA A 189 5.46 23.17 -3.73
CA ALA A 189 6.90 23.35 -3.60
C ALA A 189 7.27 24.01 -2.25
N TRP A 190 6.51 25.02 -1.83
CA TRP A 190 6.69 25.68 -0.54
C TRP A 190 6.46 24.70 0.63
N TYR A 191 5.43 23.86 0.57
CA TYR A 191 5.22 22.83 1.59
C TYR A 191 6.35 21.79 1.61
N TYR A 192 6.86 21.38 0.44
CA TYR A 192 8.04 20.50 0.38
C TYR A 192 9.27 21.13 1.05
N GLU A 193 9.48 22.43 0.84
CA GLU A 193 10.56 23.17 1.49
C GLU A 193 10.41 23.16 3.02
N LYS A 194 9.22 23.51 3.54
CA LYS A 194 8.96 23.51 4.98
C LYS A 194 9.11 22.12 5.60
N ALA A 195 8.61 21.08 4.93
CA ALA A 195 8.77 19.70 5.38
C ALA A 195 10.25 19.29 5.42
N THR A 196 10.99 19.61 4.36
CA THR A 196 12.42 19.29 4.25
C THR A 196 13.24 20.03 5.31
N ALA A 197 12.92 21.30 5.56
CA ALA A 197 13.55 22.10 6.61
C ALA A 197 13.29 21.49 8.01
N ALA A 198 12.06 21.07 8.30
CA ALA A 198 11.72 20.42 9.56
C ALA A 198 12.47 19.08 9.74
N ILE A 199 12.56 18.26 8.69
CA ILE A 199 13.29 16.98 8.73
C ILE A 199 14.79 17.21 8.99
N LYS A 200 15.38 18.23 8.35
CA LYS A 200 16.79 18.58 8.54
C LYS A 200 17.07 19.16 9.94
N ALA A 201 16.13 19.91 10.50
CA ALA A 201 16.25 20.49 11.82
C ALA A 201 16.15 19.43 12.94
N ASP A 202 15.32 18.40 12.78
CA ASP A 202 15.16 17.32 13.75
C ASP A 202 15.04 15.93 13.08
N PRO A 203 16.17 15.35 12.62
CA PRO A 203 16.17 14.05 11.96
C PRO A 203 15.80 12.89 12.89
N LEU A 204 15.98 13.04 14.20
CA LEU A 204 15.62 12.01 15.17
C LEU A 204 14.10 11.91 15.32
N SER A 205 13.41 13.03 15.41
CA SER A 205 11.93 13.04 15.42
C SER A 205 11.35 12.55 14.09
N PHE A 206 12.00 12.85 12.96
CA PHE A 206 11.62 12.25 11.67
C PHE A 206 11.70 10.72 11.68
N LEU A 207 12.79 10.15 12.23
CA LEU A 207 12.93 8.69 12.33
C LEU A 207 11.88 8.09 13.27
N LYS A 208 11.63 8.73 14.44
CA LYS A 208 10.57 8.31 15.36
C LYS A 208 9.19 8.38 14.71
N ALA A 209 8.92 9.43 13.95
CA ALA A 209 7.68 9.59 13.18
C ALA A 209 7.53 8.47 12.14
N THR A 210 8.60 8.16 11.40
CA THR A 210 8.64 7.05 10.44
C THR A 210 8.31 5.72 11.12
N CYS A 211 8.93 5.43 12.28
CA CYS A 211 8.64 4.24 13.07
C CYS A 211 7.19 4.21 13.59
N LEU A 212 6.66 5.35 14.05
CA LEU A 212 5.27 5.48 14.49
C LEU A 212 4.31 5.15 13.35
N ARG A 213 4.55 5.71 12.16
CA ARG A 213 3.75 5.47 10.95
C ARG A 213 3.75 4.00 10.54
N LEU A 214 4.93 3.37 10.51
CA LEU A 214 5.05 1.93 10.24
C LEU A 214 4.29 1.10 11.28
N ARG A 215 4.42 1.41 12.57
CA ARG A 215 3.64 0.73 13.63
C ARG A 215 2.14 0.93 13.44
N ARG A 216 1.71 2.13 13.04
CA ARG A 216 0.29 2.45 12.81
C ARG A 216 -0.29 1.79 11.57
N PHE A 217 0.51 1.63 10.52
CA PHE A 217 0.14 0.84 9.34
C PHE A 217 -0.28 -0.59 9.74
N TRP A 218 0.42 -1.18 10.70
CA TRP A 218 0.13 -2.52 11.27
C TRP A 218 -0.73 -2.50 12.54
N ALA A 219 -1.38 -1.38 12.87
CA ALA A 219 -2.15 -1.27 14.10
C ALA A 219 -3.29 -2.30 14.19
N ILE A 220 -3.45 -2.90 15.37
CA ILE A 220 -4.52 -3.86 15.67
C ILE A 220 -5.79 -3.13 16.10
N THR A 221 -5.66 -1.93 16.67
CA THR A 221 -6.78 -1.12 17.18
C THR A 221 -7.12 0.02 16.22
N THR A 222 -8.39 0.44 16.22
CA THR A 222 -8.82 1.68 15.57
C THR A 222 -8.38 2.87 16.42
N ALA A 223 -7.83 3.91 15.78
CA ALA A 223 -7.33 5.09 16.47
C ALA A 223 -8.46 5.91 17.14
N GLU A 224 -9.68 5.82 16.61
CA GLU A 224 -10.89 6.41 17.16
C GLU A 224 -11.85 5.26 17.56
N SER A 225 -11.92 4.92 18.84
CA SER A 225 -12.98 4.03 19.35
C SER A 225 -14.06 4.85 20.03
N THR A 226 -14.80 5.63 19.26
CA THR A 226 -16.04 6.29 19.73
C THR A 226 -17.22 5.32 19.84
N GLY A 227 -17.02 4.05 19.45
CA GLY A 227 -18.03 2.99 19.53
C GLY A 227 -17.94 2.12 20.79
N PRO A 228 -18.90 1.18 20.97
CA PRO A 228 -18.93 0.25 22.09
C PRO A 228 -17.63 -0.57 22.20
N ARG A 229 -17.20 -0.86 23.44
CA ARG A 229 -15.97 -1.63 23.71
C ARG A 229 -15.90 -2.97 22.96
N TRP A 230 -17.03 -3.66 22.80
CA TRP A 230 -17.09 -4.93 22.10
C TRP A 230 -16.74 -4.82 20.60
N VAL A 231 -17.06 -3.69 19.95
CA VAL A 231 -16.68 -3.43 18.55
C VAL A 231 -15.16 -3.25 18.44
N SER A 232 -14.58 -2.49 19.38
CA SER A 232 -13.13 -2.27 19.43
C SER A 232 -12.37 -3.58 19.72
N SER A 233 -12.85 -4.39 20.66
CA SER A 233 -12.30 -5.71 20.96
C SER A 233 -12.43 -6.67 19.79
N GLY A 234 -13.61 -6.74 19.15
CA GLY A 234 -13.84 -7.58 17.97
C GLY A 234 -12.93 -7.20 16.80
N THR A 235 -12.77 -5.90 16.56
CA THR A 235 -11.84 -5.36 15.55
C THR A 235 -10.39 -5.73 15.89
N SER A 236 -10.01 -5.67 17.16
CA SER A 236 -8.67 -6.04 17.61
C SER A 236 -8.39 -7.52 17.43
N VAL A 237 -9.36 -8.39 17.77
CA VAL A 237 -9.26 -9.83 17.52
C VAL A 237 -9.14 -10.12 16.03
N TRP A 238 -9.95 -9.45 15.20
CA TRP A 238 -9.91 -9.56 13.74
C TRP A 238 -8.51 -9.30 13.18
N TYR A 239 -7.91 -8.16 13.51
CA TYR A 239 -6.57 -7.82 13.01
C TYR A 239 -5.48 -8.69 13.63
N ALA A 240 -5.61 -9.10 14.89
CA ALA A 240 -4.67 -10.04 15.51
C ALA A 240 -4.64 -11.38 14.75
N LEU A 241 -5.80 -11.93 14.38
CA LEU A 241 -5.89 -13.15 13.56
C LEU A 241 -5.31 -12.94 12.17
N LEU A 242 -5.58 -11.78 11.56
CA LEU A 242 -5.06 -11.45 10.24
C LEU A 242 -3.53 -11.38 10.24
N TRP A 243 -2.93 -10.66 11.21
CA TRP A 243 -1.48 -10.55 11.37
C TRP A 243 -0.82 -11.87 11.75
N LEU A 244 -1.45 -12.67 12.60
CA LEU A 244 -0.97 -14.01 12.91
C LEU A 244 -0.86 -14.88 11.64
N GLY A 245 -1.87 -14.82 10.77
CA GLY A 245 -1.81 -15.48 9.46
C GLY A 245 -0.68 -14.94 8.59
N LEU A 246 -0.41 -13.63 8.55
CA LEU A 246 0.75 -13.09 7.81
C LEU A 246 2.09 -13.60 8.34
N LEU A 247 2.25 -13.66 9.67
CA LEU A 247 3.44 -14.22 10.31
C LEU A 247 3.60 -15.70 9.92
N MET A 248 2.52 -16.48 10.03
CA MET A 248 2.49 -17.88 9.64
C MET A 248 2.81 -18.07 8.15
N GLU A 249 2.42 -17.14 7.29
CA GLU A 249 2.77 -17.20 5.87
C GLU A 249 4.28 -17.08 5.68
N ARG A 250 4.95 -16.15 6.36
CA ARG A 250 6.42 -16.02 6.31
C ARG A 250 7.15 -17.23 6.89
N PHE A 251 6.73 -17.71 8.06
CA PHE A 251 7.35 -18.89 8.70
C PHE A 251 7.05 -20.19 7.93
N GLY A 252 5.82 -20.36 7.46
CA GLY A 252 5.35 -21.52 6.69
C GLY A 252 6.00 -21.59 5.30
N ALA A 253 6.13 -20.46 4.60
CA ALA A 253 6.86 -20.37 3.34
C ALA A 253 8.37 -20.68 3.50
N TRP A 254 8.93 -20.54 4.70
CA TRP A 254 10.30 -20.99 4.96
C TRP A 254 10.37 -22.50 5.21
N ARG A 255 9.48 -23.06 6.05
CA ARG A 255 9.57 -24.44 6.54
C ARG A 255 8.87 -25.50 5.68
N LEU A 256 7.77 -25.15 5.00
CA LEU A 256 6.86 -26.10 4.36
C LEU A 256 6.72 -25.92 2.84
N ARG A 257 7.49 -25.00 2.25
CA ARG A 257 7.43 -24.65 0.83
C ARG A 257 7.66 -25.83 -0.13
N LYS A 258 8.53 -26.77 0.25
CA LYS A 258 8.79 -27.96 -0.57
C LYS A 258 7.63 -28.95 -0.63
N THR A 259 6.66 -28.84 0.29
CA THR A 259 5.68 -29.90 0.50
C THR A 259 4.23 -29.50 0.26
N VAL A 260 3.93 -28.21 0.26
CA VAL A 260 2.60 -27.68 -0.08
C VAL A 260 2.55 -27.19 -1.54
N GLY A 261 3.68 -27.20 -2.24
CA GLY A 261 3.87 -26.40 -3.44
C GLY A 261 3.94 -24.93 -3.02
N GLY A 262 5.09 -24.29 -3.17
CA GLY A 262 5.25 -22.90 -2.75
C GLY A 262 4.26 -22.00 -3.48
N ILE A 263 3.26 -21.46 -2.79
CA ILE A 263 2.40 -20.41 -3.33
C ILE A 263 3.31 -19.20 -3.54
N ARG A 264 3.50 -18.81 -4.80
CA ARG A 264 4.27 -17.59 -5.10
C ARG A 264 3.41 -16.41 -4.70
N VAL A 265 3.77 -15.75 -3.60
CA VAL A 265 3.11 -14.55 -3.09
C VAL A 265 4.02 -13.32 -3.05
N VAL A 266 5.16 -13.39 -3.75
CA VAL A 266 6.18 -12.33 -3.73
C VAL A 266 5.62 -11.03 -4.27
N ASP A 267 4.88 -11.08 -5.37
CA ASP A 267 4.13 -9.96 -5.96
C ASP A 267 3.14 -9.31 -4.98
N LEU A 268 2.39 -10.11 -4.20
CA LEU A 268 1.49 -9.55 -3.17
C LEU A 268 2.27 -8.80 -2.09
N TRP A 269 3.39 -9.36 -1.63
CA TRP A 269 4.27 -8.69 -0.67
C TRP A 269 4.95 -7.46 -1.25
N LEU A 270 5.25 -7.43 -2.55
CA LEU A 270 5.77 -6.23 -3.22
C LEU A 270 4.74 -5.11 -3.26
N VAL A 271 3.46 -5.44 -3.49
CA VAL A 271 2.36 -4.48 -3.40
C VAL A 271 2.26 -3.94 -1.96
N VAL A 272 2.27 -4.81 -0.95
CA VAL A 272 2.27 -4.40 0.47
C VAL A 272 3.48 -3.51 0.80
N LEU A 273 4.67 -3.91 0.34
CA LEU A 273 5.92 -3.17 0.54
C LEU A 273 5.86 -1.78 -0.10
N SER A 274 5.34 -1.67 -1.33
CA SER A 274 5.23 -0.37 -2.02
C SER A 274 4.37 0.64 -1.24
N PHE A 275 3.25 0.19 -0.69
CA PHE A 275 2.40 1.02 0.17
C PHE A 275 3.09 1.33 1.49
N MET A 276 3.72 0.34 2.12
CA MET A 276 4.42 0.54 3.39
C MET A 276 5.55 1.56 3.28
N LEU A 277 6.36 1.48 2.22
CA LEU A 277 7.46 2.42 1.97
C LEU A 277 6.95 3.82 1.62
N MET A 278 5.89 3.93 0.82
CA MET A 278 5.30 5.23 0.51
C MET A 278 4.78 5.92 1.78
N HIS A 279 4.08 5.17 2.63
CA HIS A 279 3.45 5.68 3.86
C HIS A 279 4.38 5.69 5.08
N SER A 280 5.67 5.33 4.92
CA SER A 280 6.67 5.55 5.97
C SER A 280 7.13 7.00 5.98
N VAL A 281 7.19 7.64 4.82
CA VAL A 281 7.66 9.02 4.64
C VAL A 281 6.51 10.03 4.64
N TYR A 282 5.43 9.71 3.93
CA TYR A 282 4.22 10.53 3.89
C TYR A 282 3.30 10.20 5.06
N TRP A 283 2.36 11.11 5.35
CA TRP A 283 1.32 10.87 6.35
C TRP A 283 0.61 9.53 6.14
N THR A 284 0.38 8.79 7.24
CA THR A 284 -0.38 7.54 7.22
C THR A 284 -1.34 7.46 8.38
N ASP A 285 -2.48 6.85 8.15
CA ASP A 285 -3.44 6.42 9.15
C ASP A 285 -3.96 5.01 8.76
N ALA A 286 -4.97 4.50 9.48
CA ALA A 286 -5.61 3.24 9.14
C ALA A 286 -6.35 3.30 7.78
N ARG A 287 -6.68 4.48 7.24
CA ARG A 287 -7.32 4.65 5.92
C ARG A 287 -6.36 4.25 4.80
N MET A 288 -5.08 4.59 4.94
CA MET A 288 -4.08 4.37 3.89
C MET A 288 -3.79 2.90 3.60
N ARG A 289 -4.05 1.99 4.56
CA ARG A 289 -3.98 0.54 4.34
C ARG A 289 -5.26 -0.07 3.74
N ALA A 290 -6.38 0.66 3.70
CA ALA A 290 -7.67 0.10 3.26
C ALA A 290 -7.64 -0.52 1.85
N PRO A 291 -6.99 0.11 0.84
CA PRO A 291 -6.86 -0.50 -0.48
C PRO A 291 -6.11 -1.84 -0.50
N LEU A 292 -5.25 -2.10 0.50
CA LEU A 292 -4.49 -3.33 0.60
C LEU A 292 -5.20 -4.47 1.33
N MET A 293 -6.30 -4.19 2.03
CA MET A 293 -6.95 -5.19 2.87
C MET A 293 -7.26 -6.50 2.13
N PRO A 294 -7.75 -6.49 0.88
CA PRO A 294 -7.95 -7.75 0.14
C PRO A 294 -6.67 -8.54 -0.08
N VAL A 295 -5.55 -7.87 -0.37
CA VAL A 295 -4.24 -8.50 -0.54
C VAL A 295 -3.75 -9.10 0.79
N LEU A 296 -3.88 -8.36 1.89
CA LEU A 296 -3.48 -8.80 3.22
C LEU A 296 -4.33 -9.99 3.71
N VAL A 297 -5.63 -10.00 3.42
CA VAL A 297 -6.51 -11.15 3.70
C VAL A 297 -6.04 -12.39 2.95
N VAL A 298 -5.75 -12.28 1.65
CA VAL A 298 -5.25 -13.42 0.86
C VAL A 298 -3.93 -13.95 1.42
N LEU A 299 -2.97 -13.08 1.71
CA LEU A 299 -1.70 -13.44 2.32
C LEU A 299 -1.90 -14.14 3.67
N SER A 300 -2.79 -13.62 4.51
CA SER A 300 -3.08 -14.18 5.82
C SER A 300 -3.66 -15.60 5.71
N LEU A 301 -4.61 -15.81 4.80
CA LEU A 301 -5.21 -17.12 4.57
C LEU A 301 -4.21 -18.14 3.99
N CYS A 302 -3.26 -17.72 3.15
CA CYS A 302 -2.15 -18.59 2.74
C CYS A 302 -1.32 -19.06 3.95
N GLY A 303 -1.08 -18.19 4.92
CA GLY A 303 -0.39 -18.56 6.17
C GLY A 303 -1.18 -19.53 7.04
N TRP A 304 -2.48 -19.29 7.21
CA TRP A 304 -3.36 -20.22 7.91
C TRP A 304 -3.40 -21.60 7.24
N GLN A 305 -3.37 -21.66 5.91
CA GLN A 305 -3.26 -22.92 5.18
C GLN A 305 -1.96 -23.67 5.54
N TYR A 306 -0.82 -22.97 5.65
CA TYR A 306 0.43 -23.60 6.09
C TYR A 306 0.33 -24.14 7.53
N ALA A 307 -0.30 -23.39 8.44
CA ALA A 307 -0.48 -23.80 9.82
C ALA A 307 -1.34 -25.08 9.94
N VAL A 308 -2.47 -25.14 9.22
CA VAL A 308 -3.33 -26.34 9.20
C VAL A 308 -2.57 -27.56 8.69
N VAL A 309 -1.81 -27.43 7.60
CA VAL A 309 -1.01 -28.54 7.07
C VAL A 309 0.07 -28.97 8.06
N ALA A 310 0.70 -28.03 8.78
CA ALA A 310 1.70 -28.34 9.80
C ALA A 310 1.11 -29.18 10.94
N VAL A 311 -0.06 -28.80 11.45
CA VAL A 311 -0.76 -29.51 12.54
C VAL A 311 -1.17 -30.91 12.10
N LEU A 312 -1.79 -31.06 10.93
CA LEU A 312 -2.21 -32.37 10.41
C LEU A 312 -1.04 -33.34 10.23
N ARG A 313 0.14 -32.84 9.87
CA ARG A 313 1.36 -33.66 9.76
C ARG A 313 1.90 -34.09 11.10
N PHE A 314 1.86 -33.22 12.09
CA PHE A 314 2.31 -33.55 13.44
C PHE A 314 1.45 -34.67 14.04
N GLY A 315 0.13 -34.59 13.86
CA GLY A 315 -0.80 -35.64 14.26
C GLY A 315 -0.48 -37.01 13.62
N ARG A 316 -0.33 -37.06 12.29
CA ARG A 316 0.01 -38.32 11.57
C ARG A 316 1.37 -38.91 11.97
N LYS A 317 2.36 -38.07 12.32
CA LYS A 317 3.66 -38.55 12.79
C LYS A 317 3.55 -39.18 14.18
N HIS A 318 2.67 -38.64 15.02
CA HIS A 318 2.43 -39.17 16.36
C HIS A 318 1.66 -40.50 16.33
N GLU A 319 0.64 -40.63 15.48
CA GLU A 319 -0.08 -41.90 15.27
C GLU A 319 0.88 -43.01 14.82
N ARG A 320 1.77 -42.72 13.86
CA ARG A 320 2.79 -43.69 13.39
C ARG A 320 3.87 -44.05 14.41
N SER A 321 4.01 -43.29 15.50
CA SER A 321 4.95 -43.62 16.59
C SER A 321 4.33 -44.49 17.67
N LEU A 322 3.00 -44.62 17.66
CA LEU A 322 2.22 -45.41 18.63
C LEU A 322 1.76 -46.77 18.06
N THR A 323 1.90 -46.97 16.75
CA THR A 323 1.70 -48.24 16.03
C THR A 323 3.05 -48.90 15.72
#